data_AF-A0A238Z7T1-F1
#
_entry.id   AF-A0A238Z7T1-F1
#
_cell.length_a   1.000
_cell.length_b   1.000
_cell.length_c   1.000
_cell.angle_alpha   90.00
_cell.angle_beta   90.00
_cell.angle_gamma   90.00
#
_symmetry.space_group_name_H-M   'P 1'
#
loop_
_entity.id
_entity.type
_entity.pdbx_description
1 polymer ?
#
loop_
_entity_poly.entity_id
_entity_poly.type
_entity_poly.pdbx_seq_one_letter_code
_entity_poly.pdbx_strand_id
1 'polypeptide(L)'
;MRTGVFLLVFTFCMIGCQHADTSQDVEKWKAEVMNVEKAFNDMAQKEGLIKAFEFYAAEDGVIRRGKKVIKGKKAIADWYKKDVRPNETLTWIPTYIEVSNAGDMAFTYGDYTFTSLDSLGTKKINKGIFHTVWRRQADGTWRFVWD
;
A
#
# COMPACT_ATOMS: atom_id res chain seq x y z
N MET A 1 -50.37 4.98 -56.10
CA MET A 1 -50.07 5.76 -54.87
C MET A 1 -49.53 4.78 -53.84
N ARG A 2 -48.34 5.03 -53.31
CA ARG A 2 -47.55 4.10 -52.49
C ARG A 2 -48.11 3.99 -51.07
N THR A 3 -48.56 2.80 -50.68
CA THR A 3 -48.71 2.34 -49.29
C THR A 3 -47.37 1.74 -48.84
N GLY A 4 -46.91 2.05 -47.62
CA GLY A 4 -45.66 1.48 -47.14
C GLY A 4 -45.18 1.98 -45.78
N VAL A 5 -45.89 1.57 -44.73
CA VAL A 5 -45.35 1.11 -43.42
C VAL A 5 -44.27 1.99 -42.75
N PHE A 6 -44.69 2.78 -41.77
CA PHE A 6 -43.81 3.27 -40.70
C PHE A 6 -43.47 2.08 -39.79
N LEU A 7 -42.29 1.49 -39.97
CA LEU A 7 -41.77 0.47 -39.06
C LEU A 7 -40.96 1.16 -37.95
N LEU A 8 -41.54 1.15 -36.76
CA LEU A 8 -40.92 1.47 -35.48
C LEU A 8 -39.67 0.60 -35.26
N VAL A 9 -38.49 1.21 -35.21
CA VAL A 9 -37.25 0.56 -34.77
C VAL A 9 -36.64 1.40 -33.66
N PHE A 10 -37.26 1.33 -32.48
CA PHE A 10 -36.68 1.82 -31.23
C PHE A 10 -35.80 0.70 -30.66
N THR A 11 -34.65 0.46 -31.29
CA THR A 11 -33.70 -0.58 -30.87
C THR A 11 -32.95 -0.11 -29.62
N PHE A 12 -33.48 -0.53 -28.47
CA PHE A 12 -32.75 -1.14 -27.36
C PHE A 12 -31.37 -0.54 -27.01
N CYS A 13 -31.36 0.66 -26.41
CA CYS A 13 -30.24 1.12 -25.60
C CYS A 13 -30.35 0.55 -24.18
N MET A 14 -30.14 -0.76 -24.04
CA MET A 14 -29.82 -1.37 -22.76
C MET A 14 -28.40 -1.91 -22.89
N ILE A 15 -27.43 -0.98 -22.93
CA ILE A 15 -26.05 -1.31 -22.58
C ILE A 15 -26.11 -1.60 -21.09
N GLY A 16 -26.38 -2.86 -20.77
CA GLY A 16 -26.34 -3.35 -19.41
C GLY A 16 -24.97 -3.03 -18.83
N CYS A 17 -24.95 -2.45 -17.63
CA CYS A 17 -23.75 -2.35 -16.83
C CYS A 17 -23.11 -3.76 -16.79
N GLN A 18 -21.95 -3.93 -17.43
CA GLN A 18 -21.11 -5.11 -17.23
C GLN A 18 -20.62 -5.07 -15.78
N HIS A 19 -21.37 -5.69 -14.87
CA HIS A 19 -20.98 -5.96 -13.50
C HIS A 19 -20.59 -7.44 -13.43
N ALA A 20 -19.49 -7.78 -14.08
CA ALA A 20 -18.89 -9.11 -14.04
C ALA A 20 -17.37 -8.91 -14.07
N ASP A 21 -16.78 -8.83 -12.86
CA ASP A 21 -15.38 -9.23 -12.52
C ASP A 21 -14.84 -8.58 -11.23
N THR A 22 -15.60 -7.71 -10.54
CA THR A 22 -15.14 -7.01 -9.32
C THR A 22 -14.55 -7.95 -8.26
N SER A 23 -15.10 -9.15 -8.05
CA SER A 23 -14.54 -10.10 -7.08
C SER A 23 -13.21 -10.72 -7.51
N GLN A 24 -13.05 -11.02 -8.80
CA GLN A 24 -11.80 -11.58 -9.32
C GLN A 24 -10.69 -10.51 -9.34
N ASP A 25 -11.06 -9.27 -9.66
CA ASP A 25 -10.15 -8.13 -9.61
C ASP A 25 -9.71 -7.81 -8.18
N VAL A 26 -10.61 -7.87 -7.19
CA VAL A 26 -10.27 -7.66 -5.77
C VAL A 26 -9.24 -8.69 -5.29
N GLU A 27 -9.42 -9.97 -5.61
CA GLU A 27 -8.45 -11.00 -5.21
C GLU A 27 -7.08 -10.81 -5.89
N LYS A 28 -7.08 -10.39 -7.16
CA LYS A 28 -5.84 -10.00 -7.85
C LYS A 28 -5.15 -8.83 -7.15
N TRP A 29 -5.88 -7.77 -6.79
CA TRP A 29 -5.29 -6.62 -6.11
C TRP A 29 -4.83 -6.94 -4.69
N LYS A 30 -5.52 -7.83 -3.96
CA LYS A 30 -5.04 -8.35 -2.67
C LYS A 30 -3.70 -9.06 -2.83
N ALA A 31 -3.53 -9.86 -3.89
CA ALA A 31 -2.24 -10.47 -4.20
C ALA A 31 -1.16 -9.44 -4.55
N GLU A 32 -1.49 -8.39 -5.32
CA GLU A 32 -0.57 -7.28 -5.58
C GLU A 32 -0.12 -6.58 -4.28
N VAL A 33 -1.05 -6.34 -3.35
CA VAL A 33 -0.75 -5.69 -2.06
C VAL A 33 0.07 -6.61 -1.15
N MET A 34 -0.21 -7.92 -1.12
CA MET A 34 0.65 -8.89 -0.41
C MET A 34 2.08 -8.87 -0.96
N ASN A 35 2.23 -8.81 -2.29
CA ASN A 35 3.53 -8.77 -2.94
C ASN A 35 4.28 -7.47 -2.66
N VAL A 36 3.60 -6.31 -2.65
CA VAL A 36 4.26 -5.03 -2.36
C VAL A 36 4.69 -4.93 -0.89
N GLU A 37 3.90 -5.46 0.05
CA GLU A 37 4.30 -5.59 1.46
C GLU A 37 5.57 -6.42 1.62
N LYS A 38 5.60 -7.60 0.99
CA LYS A 38 6.78 -8.46 1.01
C LYS A 38 7.99 -7.77 0.39
N ALA A 39 7.82 -7.12 -0.76
CA ALA A 39 8.91 -6.42 -1.45
C ALA A 39 9.42 -5.22 -0.64
N PHE A 40 8.53 -4.54 0.08
CA PHE A 40 8.89 -3.45 0.99
C PHE A 40 9.72 -3.95 2.16
N ASN A 41 9.28 -5.02 2.84
CA ASN A 41 10.05 -5.65 3.92
C ASN A 41 11.41 -6.16 3.42
N ASP A 42 11.43 -6.87 2.28
CA ASP A 42 12.66 -7.40 1.69
C ASP A 42 13.67 -6.28 1.36
N MET A 43 13.20 -5.14 0.83
CA MET A 43 14.05 -3.97 0.57
C MET A 43 14.55 -3.35 1.88
N ALA A 44 13.72 -3.26 2.91
CA ALA A 44 14.14 -2.79 4.23
C ALA A 44 15.29 -3.65 4.80
N GLN A 45 15.28 -4.97 4.58
CA GLN A 45 16.38 -5.85 5.03
C GLN A 45 17.64 -5.71 4.18
N LYS A 46 17.50 -5.57 2.86
CA LYS A 46 18.64 -5.58 1.91
C LYS A 46 19.31 -4.22 1.77
N GLU A 47 18.52 -3.15 1.81
CA GLU A 47 18.94 -1.79 1.48
C GLU A 47 18.74 -0.79 2.63
N GLY A 48 18.11 -1.21 3.72
CA GLY A 48 17.89 -0.40 4.91
C GLY A 48 16.61 0.42 4.87
N LEU A 49 16.18 0.89 6.05
CA LEU A 49 14.90 1.56 6.25
C LEU A 49 14.78 2.87 5.46
N ILE A 50 15.85 3.66 5.37
CA ILE A 50 15.83 4.96 4.67
C ILE A 50 15.40 4.78 3.22
N LYS A 51 16.08 3.89 2.49
CA LYS A 51 15.79 3.63 1.06
C LYS A 51 14.41 3.00 0.87
N ALA A 52 14.08 2.00 1.68
CA ALA A 52 12.81 1.29 1.57
C ALA A 52 11.62 2.22 1.81
N PHE A 53 11.61 2.97 2.91
CA PHE A 53 10.52 3.88 3.22
C PHE A 53 10.43 5.05 2.24
N GLU A 54 11.56 5.57 1.75
CA GLU A 54 11.55 6.60 0.69
C GLU A 54 10.97 6.05 -0.62
N PHE A 55 11.35 4.84 -1.04
CA PHE A 55 10.92 4.25 -2.30
C PHE A 55 9.42 3.93 -2.32
N TYR A 56 8.91 3.30 -1.26
CA TYR A 56 7.51 2.86 -1.19
C TYR A 56 6.54 3.95 -0.74
N ALA A 57 7.01 5.11 -0.26
CA ALA A 57 6.15 6.25 0.03
C ALA A 57 5.55 6.81 -1.27
N ALA A 58 4.30 7.27 -1.20
CA ALA A 58 3.78 8.23 -2.17
C ALA A 58 4.51 9.58 -1.98
N GLU A 59 4.49 10.47 -2.97
CA GLU A 59 5.11 11.80 -2.82
C GLU A 59 4.55 12.57 -1.62
N ASP A 60 3.24 12.43 -1.38
CA ASP A 60 2.46 12.95 -0.25
C ASP A 60 2.33 11.96 0.93
N GLY A 61 3.10 10.86 0.92
CA GLY A 61 3.04 9.82 1.94
C GLY A 61 3.31 10.34 3.35
N VAL A 62 2.72 9.68 4.34
CA VAL A 62 2.79 10.09 5.74
C VAL A 62 3.27 8.93 6.60
N ILE A 63 4.13 9.21 7.59
CA ILE A 63 4.41 8.27 8.67
C ILE A 63 4.05 8.84 10.04
N ARG A 64 3.67 7.96 10.97
CA ARG A 64 3.48 8.32 12.38
C ARG A 64 4.57 7.70 13.26
N ARG A 65 5.30 8.53 14.00
CA ARG A 65 6.30 8.08 14.97
C ARG A 65 6.00 8.72 16.32
N GLY A 66 5.46 7.92 17.26
CA GLY A 66 4.96 8.39 18.54
C GLY A 66 3.79 9.39 18.39
N LYS A 67 4.02 10.64 18.80
CA LYS A 67 3.05 11.75 18.66
C LYS A 67 3.34 12.65 17.45
N LYS A 68 4.33 12.31 16.62
CA LYS A 68 4.74 13.10 15.46
C LYS A 68 4.19 12.49 14.18
N VAL A 69 3.76 13.36 13.28
CA VAL A 69 3.38 13.04 11.90
C VAL A 69 4.42 13.65 10.98
N ILE A 70 5.05 12.83 10.14
CA ILE A 70 6.02 13.27 9.13
C ILE A 70 5.36 13.11 7.77
N LYS A 71 5.25 14.21 7.02
CA LYS A 71 4.55 14.25 5.73
C LYS A 71 5.51 14.50 4.59
N GLY A 72 5.35 13.74 3.52
CA GLY A 72 6.14 13.82 2.29
C GLY A 72 7.30 12.84 2.27
N LYS A 73 7.50 12.21 1.11
CA LYS A 73 8.54 11.20 0.85
C LYS A 73 9.94 11.61 1.33
N LYS A 74 10.38 12.82 0.97
CA LYS A 74 11.72 13.32 1.37
C LYS A 74 11.83 13.52 2.88
N ALA A 75 10.77 14.02 3.52
CA ALA A 75 10.76 14.21 4.97
C ALA A 75 10.80 12.88 5.73
N ILE A 76 10.17 11.83 5.19
CA ILE A 76 10.25 10.45 5.70
C ILE A 76 11.69 9.95 5.65
N ALA A 77 12.35 10.06 4.50
CA ALA A 77 13.75 9.67 4.34
C ALA A 77 14.66 10.41 5.34
N ASP A 78 14.48 11.72 5.48
CA ASP A 78 15.27 12.55 6.38
C ASP A 78 14.99 12.28 7.87
N TRP A 79 13.78 11.83 8.21
CA TRP A 79 13.49 11.35 9.56
C TRP A 79 14.28 10.07 9.87
N TYR A 80 14.24 9.08 8.97
CA TYR A 80 14.99 7.84 9.15
C TYR A 80 16.50 8.05 9.20
N LYS A 81 17.05 8.98 8.40
CA LYS A 81 18.48 9.36 8.49
C LYS A 81 18.88 9.88 9.87
N LYS A 82 17.94 10.47 10.62
CA LYS A 82 18.17 11.04 11.96
C LYS A 82 17.89 10.04 13.09
N ASP A 83 17.15 8.95 12.82
CA ASP A 83 16.78 7.93 13.83
C ASP A 83 17.52 6.60 13.61
N VAL A 84 18.62 6.58 12.85
CA VAL A 84 19.41 5.36 12.63
C VAL A 84 19.93 4.80 13.95
N ARG A 85 19.66 3.53 14.23
CA ARG A 85 20.20 2.82 15.39
C ARG A 85 21.20 1.73 14.99
N PRO A 86 22.22 1.44 15.84
CA PRO A 86 23.19 0.39 15.55
C PRO A 86 22.51 -0.97 15.37
N ASN A 87 22.83 -1.64 14.25
CA ASN A 87 22.32 -2.96 13.88
C ASN A 87 20.79 -3.06 13.93
N GLU A 88 20.09 -2.00 13.54
CA GLU A 88 18.63 -2.02 13.55
C GLU A 88 18.06 -2.90 12.44
N THR A 89 16.96 -3.58 12.77
CA THR A 89 16.13 -4.30 11.80
C THR A 89 14.67 -4.04 12.10
N LEU A 90 13.85 -3.93 11.06
CA LEU A 90 12.39 -3.88 11.16
C LEU A 90 11.83 -4.92 10.20
N THR A 91 11.14 -5.93 10.71
CA THR A 91 10.45 -6.93 9.89
C THR A 91 8.96 -6.90 10.22
N TRP A 92 8.11 -7.17 9.23
CA TRP A 92 6.67 -7.25 9.41
C TRP A 92 6.03 -8.25 8.45
N ILE A 93 4.86 -8.78 8.81
CA ILE A 93 4.11 -9.72 7.98
C ILE A 93 2.63 -9.33 8.04
N PRO A 94 1.98 -8.97 6.91
CA PRO A 94 0.54 -8.71 6.91
C PRO A 94 -0.23 -9.99 7.28
N THR A 95 -1.13 -9.87 8.24
CA THR A 95 -2.09 -10.92 8.61
C THR A 95 -3.50 -10.61 8.11
N TYR A 96 -3.72 -9.38 7.65
CA TYR A 96 -4.94 -8.93 7.00
C TYR A 96 -4.63 -7.95 5.87
N ILE A 97 -5.41 -8.06 4.80
CA ILE A 97 -5.35 -7.19 3.62
C ILE A 97 -6.79 -6.94 3.15
N GLU A 98 -7.14 -5.68 2.96
CA GLU A 98 -8.37 -5.30 2.28
C GLU A 98 -8.09 -4.32 1.15
N VAL A 99 -8.86 -4.47 0.07
CA VAL A 99 -8.78 -3.59 -1.10
C VAL A 99 -10.16 -3.05 -1.40
N SER A 100 -10.23 -1.76 -1.72
CA SER A 100 -11.46 -1.12 -2.21
C SER A 100 -11.99 -1.82 -3.47
N ASN A 101 -13.31 -1.79 -3.67
CA ASN A 101 -13.93 -2.31 -4.88
C ASN A 101 -13.47 -1.60 -6.18
N ALA A 102 -12.94 -0.37 -6.04
CA ALA A 102 -12.37 0.39 -7.15
C ALA A 102 -10.90 0.02 -7.45
N GLY A 103 -10.23 -0.72 -6.56
CA GLY A 103 -8.85 -1.16 -6.76
C GLY A 103 -7.80 -0.06 -6.70
N ASP A 104 -8.14 1.11 -6.16
CA ASP A 104 -7.28 2.29 -6.06
C ASP A 104 -6.71 2.50 -4.65
N MET A 105 -7.38 1.95 -3.63
CA MET A 105 -6.98 2.01 -2.24
C MET A 105 -6.96 0.62 -1.60
N ALA A 106 -6.02 0.40 -0.69
CA ALA A 106 -5.93 -0.80 0.14
C ALA A 106 -5.40 -0.46 1.54
N PHE A 107 -5.63 -1.34 2.51
CA PHE A 107 -4.94 -1.27 3.79
C PHE A 107 -4.54 -2.66 4.27
N THR A 108 -3.46 -2.70 5.04
CA THR A 108 -2.86 -3.92 5.59
C THR A 108 -2.56 -3.72 7.06
N TYR A 109 -2.63 -4.79 7.84
CA TYR A 109 -2.07 -4.80 9.19
C TYR A 109 -1.56 -6.19 9.53
N GLY A 110 -0.71 -6.25 10.56
CA GLY A 110 -0.14 -7.49 11.07
C GLY A 110 0.97 -7.19 12.06
N ASP A 111 1.73 -8.22 12.41
CA ASP A 111 2.78 -8.09 13.41
C ASP A 111 4.07 -7.51 12.80
N TYR A 112 4.74 -6.66 13.57
CA TYR A 112 6.12 -6.27 13.31
C TYR A 112 7.05 -6.64 14.47
N THR A 113 8.32 -6.80 14.15
CA THR A 113 9.42 -6.88 15.11
C THR A 113 10.50 -5.87 14.72
N PHE A 114 10.76 -4.92 15.60
CA PHE A 114 11.88 -3.99 15.52
C PHE A 114 12.98 -4.44 16.48
N THR A 115 14.21 -4.58 16.00
CA THR A 115 15.37 -4.85 16.85
C THR A 115 16.43 -3.77 16.68
N SER A 116 17.19 -3.50 17.73
CA SER A 116 18.33 -2.57 17.73
C SER A 116 19.26 -2.91 18.90
N LEU A 117 20.46 -2.35 18.91
CA LEU A 117 21.34 -2.37 20.09
C LEU A 117 21.21 -1.08 20.88
N ASP A 118 21.22 -1.18 22.21
CA ASP A 118 21.42 -0.01 23.07
C ASP A 118 22.90 0.41 23.15
N SER A 119 23.18 1.48 23.89
CA SER A 119 24.54 2.02 24.04
C SER A 119 25.52 1.06 24.71
N LEU A 120 25.03 0.01 25.37
CA LEU A 120 25.85 -1.03 26.02
C LEU A 120 25.98 -2.28 25.13
N GLY A 121 25.46 -2.25 23.90
CA GLY A 121 25.46 -3.39 22.98
C GLY A 121 24.41 -4.45 23.30
N THR A 122 23.46 -4.17 24.21
CA THR A 122 22.40 -5.12 24.55
C THR A 122 21.30 -5.05 23.50
N LYS A 123 20.88 -6.22 22.99
CA LYS A 123 19.79 -6.32 22.02
C LYS A 123 18.45 -5.90 22.66
N LYS A 124 17.79 -4.91 22.05
CA LYS A 124 16.41 -4.52 22.35
C LYS A 124 15.50 -5.06 21.26
N ILE A 125 14.35 -5.57 21.68
CA ILE A 125 13.30 -6.08 20.79
C ILE A 125 12.02 -5.34 21.15
N ASN A 126 11.40 -4.72 20.15
CA ASN A 126 10.09 -4.09 20.24
C ASN A 126 9.16 -4.82 19.26
N LYS A 127 7.97 -5.20 19.71
CA LYS A 127 6.96 -5.87 18.90
C LYS A 127 5.66 -5.09 18.98
N GLY A 128 4.88 -5.15 17.91
CA GLY A 128 3.56 -4.55 17.87
C GLY A 128 2.86 -4.82 16.56
N ILE A 129 1.85 -4.02 16.29
CA ILE A 129 1.05 -4.10 15.07
C ILE A 129 1.42 -2.93 14.15
N PHE A 130 1.67 -3.22 12.88
CA PHE A 130 1.80 -2.20 11.85
C PHE A 130 0.46 -1.97 11.17
N HIS A 131 0.29 -0.82 10.53
CA HIS A 131 -0.85 -0.54 9.68
C HIS A 131 -0.40 0.35 8.54
N THR A 132 -0.52 -0.15 7.31
CA THR A 132 -0.13 0.60 6.12
C THR A 132 -1.36 0.84 5.26
N VAL A 133 -1.57 2.09 4.83
CA VAL A 133 -2.61 2.44 3.85
C VAL A 133 -1.93 2.71 2.52
N TRP A 134 -2.37 1.99 1.51
CA TRP A 134 -1.79 1.99 0.17
C TRP A 134 -2.71 2.70 -0.82
N ARG A 135 -2.11 3.45 -1.74
CA ARG A 135 -2.76 4.00 -2.91
C ARG A 135 -2.09 3.47 -4.17
N ARG A 136 -2.89 2.99 -5.11
CA ARG A 136 -2.42 2.60 -6.43
C ARG A 136 -2.17 3.85 -7.25
N GLN A 137 -0.99 3.95 -7.83
CA GLN A 137 -0.59 5.05 -8.71
C GLN A 137 -1.13 4.81 -10.13
N ALA A 138 -1.11 5.84 -10.96
CA ALA A 138 -1.58 5.77 -12.34
C ALA A 138 -0.81 4.74 -13.20
N ASP A 139 0.44 4.44 -12.84
CA ASP A 139 1.27 3.40 -13.48
C ASP A 139 0.99 1.97 -12.95
N GLY A 140 0.00 1.82 -12.06
CA GLY A 140 -0.38 0.56 -11.44
C GLY A 140 0.46 0.16 -10.23
N THR A 141 1.53 0.89 -9.89
CA THR A 141 2.34 0.61 -8.71
C THR A 141 1.62 0.99 -7.42
N TRP A 142 1.90 0.29 -6.33
CA TRP A 142 1.39 0.63 -5.01
C TRP A 142 2.40 1.47 -4.23
N ARG A 143 1.92 2.54 -3.59
CA ARG A 143 2.70 3.39 -2.69
C ARG A 143 1.90 3.67 -1.43
N PHE A 144 2.55 3.64 -0.28
CA PHE A 144 1.86 3.95 0.96
C PHE A 144 1.58 5.45 1.05
N VAL A 145 0.37 5.79 1.49
CA VAL A 145 -0.04 7.16 1.82
C VAL A 145 -0.05 7.38 3.34
N TRP A 146 -0.07 6.30 4.14
CA TRP A 146 0.05 6.33 5.59
C TRP A 146 0.75 5.08 6.14
N ASP A 147 1.70 5.27 7.07
CA ASP A 147 2.38 4.21 7.84
C ASP A 147 2.77 4.61 9.30
#